data_AF-A0A927B1X3-F1
#
_entry.id   AF-A0A927B1X3-F1
#
_cell.length_a   1.000
_cell.length_b   1.000
_cell.length_c   1.000
_cell.angle_alpha   90.00
_cell.angle_beta   90.00
_cell.angle_gamma   90.00
#
_symmetry.space_group_name_H-M   'P 1'
#
loop_
_entity.id
_entity.type
_entity.pdbx_description
1 polymer ?
#
loop_
_entity_poly.entity_id
_entity_poly.type
_entity_poly.pdbx_seq_one_letter_code
_entity_poly.pdbx_strand_id
1 'polypeptide(L)'
;MTDINNVHCETILDKNRQPIANKWEMKLTEVVAIGWQEHVFPYIEIEIMQGHSCPLLDGRTLFVFELDDEKSQALKQALFNVCMEQKMN
;
A
#
# COMPACT_ATOMS: atom_id res chain seq x y z
N MET A 1 19.06 7.69 8.06
CA MET A 1 18.55 6.36 7.71
C MET A 1 17.80 6.50 6.42
N THR A 2 18.34 5.94 5.35
CA THR A 2 17.65 5.83 4.06
C THR A 2 16.68 4.66 4.22
N ASP A 3 15.42 4.95 4.58
CA ASP A 3 14.39 3.91 4.63
C ASP A 3 14.20 3.35 3.22
N ILE A 4 14.73 2.14 3.02
CA ILE A 4 14.56 1.36 1.79
C ILE A 4 13.17 0.73 1.91
N ASN A 5 12.23 1.28 1.14
CA ASN A 5 10.80 0.98 1.16
C ASN A 5 10.07 1.47 2.42
N ASN A 6 8.94 2.15 2.25
CA ASN A 6 8.14 2.64 3.37
C ASN A 6 6.64 2.50 3.05
N VAL A 7 5.87 2.00 4.01
CA VAL A 7 4.41 1.94 3.96
C VAL A 7 3.85 2.74 5.14
N HIS A 8 3.00 3.70 4.81
CA HIS A 8 2.28 4.51 5.76
C HIS A 8 0.77 4.32 5.58
N CYS A 9 0.03 4.28 6.69
CA CYS A 9 -1.42 4.21 6.70
C CYS A 9 -1.95 5.22 7.72
N GLU A 10 -2.91 6.05 7.32
CA GLU A 10 -3.64 6.95 8.20
C GLU A 10 -5.16 6.75 8.04
N THR A 11 -5.91 6.81 9.14
CA THR A 11 -7.37 6.72 9.10
C THR A 11 -7.96 8.12 8.94
N ILE A 12 -8.78 8.30 7.91
CA ILE A 12 -9.53 9.52 7.64
C ILE A 12 -10.83 9.49 8.46
N LEU A 13 -11.05 10.55 9.24
CA LEU A 13 -12.23 10.71 10.08
C LEU A 13 -13.20 11.76 9.49
N ASP A 14 -14.50 11.56 9.67
CA ASP A 14 -15.51 12.58 9.39
C ASP A 14 -15.55 13.67 10.50
N LYS A 15 -16.45 14.66 10.33
CA LYS A 15 -16.68 15.73 11.31
C LYS A 15 -17.12 15.23 12.70
N ASN A 16 -17.63 14.01 12.80
CA ASN A 16 -18.09 13.37 14.04
C ASN A 16 -17.03 12.40 14.60
N ARG A 17 -15.81 12.40 14.06
CA ARG A 17 -14.70 11.50 14.41
C ARG A 17 -14.99 10.02 14.14
N GLN A 18 -15.85 9.72 13.18
CA GLN A 18 -16.08 8.36 12.70
C GLN A 18 -15.15 8.05 11.54
N PRO A 19 -14.56 6.84 11.47
CA PRO A 19 -13.72 6.44 10.35
C PRO A 19 -14.54 6.34 9.06
N ILE A 20 -14.06 6.96 7.99
CA ILE A 20 -14.71 6.91 6.67
C ILE A 20 -13.82 6.28 5.60
N ALA A 21 -12.50 6.33 5.77
CA ALA A 21 -11.54 5.72 4.87
C ALA A 21 -10.18 5.57 5.57
N ASN A 22 -9.27 4.86 4.93
CA ASN A 22 -7.86 4.80 5.27
C ASN A 22 -7.04 5.22 4.04
N LYS A 23 -6.14 6.17 4.22
CA LYS A 23 -5.18 6.56 3.20
C LYS A 23 -3.89 5.78 3.38
N TRP A 24 -3.42 5.19 2.30
CA TRP A 24 -2.20 4.41 2.24
C TRP A 24 -1.19 5.10 1.34
N GLU A 25 0.06 5.22 1.79
CA GLU A 25 1.18 5.71 1.00
C GLU A 25 2.32 4.68 1.02
N MET A 26 2.72 4.20 -0.14
CA MET A 26 3.75 3.17 -0.28
C MET A 26 4.85 3.66 -1.21
N LYS A 27 6.07 3.82 -0.70
CA LYS A 27 7.25 4.22 -1.48
C LYS A 27 8.11 2.99 -1.69
N LEU A 28 8.15 2.45 -2.91
CA LEU A 28 8.79 1.17 -3.21
C LEU A 28 9.87 1.34 -4.26
N THR A 29 10.98 0.61 -4.16
CA THR A 29 11.88 0.45 -5.30
C THR A 29 11.18 -0.30 -6.43
N GLU A 30 11.67 -0.16 -7.66
CA GLU A 30 11.10 -0.82 -8.84
C GLU A 30 10.95 -2.34 -8.65
N VAL A 31 11.99 -3.00 -8.11
CA VAL A 31 11.99 -4.45 -7.85
C VAL A 31 10.88 -4.85 -6.86
N VAL A 32 10.67 -4.06 -5.80
CA VAL A 32 9.62 -4.35 -4.82
C VAL A 32 8.24 -4.04 -5.37
N ALA A 33 8.11 -2.96 -6.16
CA ALA A 33 6.86 -2.60 -6.82
C ALA A 33 6.36 -3.71 -7.75
N ILE A 34 7.26 -4.34 -8.53
CA ILE A 34 6.92 -5.48 -9.40
C ILE A 34 6.42 -6.66 -8.56
N GLY A 35 7.15 -7.04 -7.50
CA GLY A 35 6.71 -8.14 -6.64
C GLY A 35 5.35 -7.87 -5.97
N TRP A 36 5.06 -6.62 -5.62
CA TRP A 36 3.77 -6.27 -5.01
C TRP A 36 2.63 -6.21 -6.02
N GLN A 37 2.89 -5.85 -7.28
CA GLN A 37 1.89 -5.97 -8.36
C GLN A 37 1.46 -7.43 -8.58
N GLU A 38 2.36 -8.39 -8.39
CA GLU A 38 2.07 -9.82 -8.58
C GLU A 38 1.43 -10.47 -7.34
N HIS A 39 1.81 -10.04 -6.14
CA HIS A 39 1.48 -10.75 -4.91
C HIS A 39 0.64 -9.97 -3.89
N VAL A 40 0.51 -8.66 -4.03
CA VAL A 40 -0.27 -7.82 -3.09
C VAL A 40 -1.50 -7.25 -3.78
N PHE A 41 -1.30 -6.65 -4.96
CA PHE A 41 -2.36 -5.92 -5.66
C PHE A 41 -3.51 -6.79 -6.18
N PRO A 42 -3.36 -8.08 -6.52
CA PRO A 42 -4.50 -8.92 -6.90
C PRO A 42 -5.52 -9.14 -5.78
N TYR A 43 -5.13 -8.98 -4.51
CA TYR A 43 -6.01 -9.16 -3.35
C TYR A 43 -6.91 -7.96 -3.09
N ILE A 44 -6.66 -6.87 -3.80
CA ILE A 44 -7.36 -5.63 -3.64
C ILE A 44 -7.96 -5.39 -5.00
N GLU A 45 -9.28 -5.53 -5.14
CA GLU A 45 -10.05 -5.10 -6.31
C GLU A 45 -9.95 -3.57 -6.54
N ILE A 46 -8.92 -2.93 -6.01
CA ILE A 46 -8.39 -1.67 -6.47
C ILE A 46 -7.75 -1.98 -7.82
N GLU A 47 -8.49 -1.72 -8.90
CA GLU A 47 -7.77 -1.16 -10.04
C GLU A 47 -6.91 -0.04 -9.48
N ILE A 48 -5.59 -0.12 -9.69
CA ILE A 48 -4.63 0.94 -9.34
C ILE A 48 -5.14 2.34 -9.79
N MET A 49 -6.14 2.38 -10.67
CA MET A 49 -6.97 3.52 -11.08
C MET A 49 -7.75 4.28 -9.99
N GLN A 50 -8.07 3.70 -8.82
CA GLN A 50 -8.63 4.49 -7.69
C GLN A 50 -7.53 5.19 -6.86
N GLY A 51 -6.27 4.78 -7.06
CA GLY A 51 -5.10 5.45 -6.52
C GLY A 51 -4.34 6.22 -7.61
N HIS A 52 -3.23 6.84 -7.24
CA HIS A 52 -2.25 7.33 -8.21
C HIS A 52 -0.87 6.83 -7.86
N SER A 53 -0.06 6.62 -8.89
CA SER A 53 1.37 6.34 -8.74
C SER A 53 2.20 7.46 -9.35
N CYS A 54 3.33 7.78 -8.73
CA CYS A 54 4.29 8.73 -9.28
C CYS A 54 5.73 8.28 -9.02
N PRO A 55 6.61 8.39 -10.04
CA PRO A 55 8.03 8.14 -9.84
C PRO A 55 8.65 9.25 -9.00
N LEU A 56 9.53 8.86 -8.08
CA LEU A 56 10.32 9.74 -7.22
C LEU A 56 11.74 9.91 -7.77
N LEU A 57 12.38 11.02 -7.43
CA LEU A 57 13.75 11.36 -7.89
C LEU A 57 14.83 10.39 -7.41
N ASP A 58 14.53 9.58 -6.39
CA ASP A 58 15.44 8.59 -5.82
C ASP A 58 15.26 7.17 -6.41
N GLY A 59 14.54 7.04 -7.53
CA GLY A 59 14.34 5.78 -8.22
C GLY A 59 13.26 4.88 -7.60
N ARG A 60 12.45 5.41 -6.69
CA ARG A 60 11.28 4.73 -6.13
C ARG A 60 9.99 5.15 -6.82
N THR A 61 8.94 4.35 -6.69
CA THR A 61 7.58 4.70 -7.06
C THR A 61 6.77 4.91 -5.79
N LEU A 62 6.12 6.07 -5.67
CA LEU A 62 5.10 6.32 -4.67
C LEU A 62 3.76 5.81 -5.21
N PHE A 63 3.05 5.05 -4.40
CA PHE A 63 1.66 4.65 -4.61
C PHE A 63 0.80 5.24 -3.51
N VAL A 64 -0.35 5.84 -3.87
CA VAL A 64 -1.30 6.44 -2.92
C VAL A 64 -2.69 5.88 -3.17
N PHE A 65 -3.37 5.45 -2.11
CA PHE A 65 -4.71 4.86 -2.16
C PHE A 65 -5.60 5.42 -1.06
N GLU A 66 -6.89 5.56 -1.33
CA GLU A 66 -7.92 5.79 -0.31
C GLU A 66 -8.89 4.61 -0.32
N LEU A 67 -8.96 3.90 0.80
CA LEU A 67 -9.67 2.62 0.91
C LEU A 67 -10.71 2.67 2.03
N ASP A 68 -11.85 2.03 1.81
CA ASP A 68 -12.75 1.66 2.90
C ASP A 68 -12.05 0.68 3.88
N ASP A 69 -12.70 0.40 5.02
CA ASP A 69 -12.10 -0.46 6.04
C ASP A 69 -11.86 -1.88 5.52
N GLU A 70 -12.80 -2.46 4.76
CA GLU A 70 -12.68 -3.81 4.21
C GLU A 70 -11.45 -3.95 3.30
N LYS A 71 -11.29 -3.04 2.32
CA LYS A 71 -10.14 -3.04 1.41
C LYS A 71 -8.84 -2.71 2.14
N SER A 72 -8.88 -1.85 3.15
CA SER A 72 -7.72 -1.53 3.99
C SER A 72 -7.23 -2.75 4.80
N GLN A 73 -8.16 -3.56 5.34
CA GLN A 73 -7.80 -4.82 6.02
C GLN A 73 -7.26 -5.87 5.04
N ALA A 74 -7.85 -5.98 3.84
CA ALA A 74 -7.35 -6.86 2.79
C ALA A 74 -5.90 -6.51 2.40
N LEU A 75 -5.60 -5.21 2.21
CA LEU A 75 -4.23 -4.73 1.94
C LEU A 75 -3.28 -5.07 3.09
N LYS A 76 -3.67 -4.84 4.35
CA LYS A 76 -2.86 -5.23 5.53
C LYS A 76 -2.50 -6.71 5.52
N GLN A 77 -3.48 -7.57 5.26
CA GLN A 77 -3.27 -9.01 5.26
C GLN A 77 -2.37 -9.46 4.11
N ALA A 78 -2.56 -8.91 2.91
CA ALA A 78 -1.73 -9.21 1.75
C ALA A 78 -0.26 -8.80 1.97
N LEU A 79 -0.04 -7.59 2.50
CA LEU A 79 1.30 -7.11 2.87
C LEU A 79 1.95 -8.02 3.92
N PHE A 80 1.20 -8.42 4.95
CA PHE A 80 1.69 -9.32 5.98
C PHE A 80 2.11 -10.68 5.41
N ASN A 81 1.27 -11.27 4.55
CA ASN A 81 1.55 -12.56 3.92
C ASN A 81 2.83 -12.51 3.09
N VAL A 82 2.98 -11.51 2.21
CA VAL A 82 4.18 -11.34 1.38
C VAL A 82 5.44 -11.15 2.25
N CYS A 83 5.37 -10.33 3.30
CA CYS A 83 6.50 -10.14 4.20
C CYS A 83 6.86 -11.39 5.02
N MET A 84 5.90 -12.28 5.29
CA MET A 84 6.13 -13.52 6.04
C MET A 84 6.60 -14.67 5.15
N GLU A 85 6.05 -14.81 3.94
CA GLU A 85 6.50 -15.78 2.94
C GLU A 85 7.96 -15.53 2.54
N GLN A 86 8.37 -14.27 2.41
CA GLN A 86 9.78 -13.90 2.17
C GLN A 86 10.73 -14.25 3.33
N LYS A 87 10.23 -14.52 4.54
CA LYS A 87 11.07 -14.93 5.69
C LYS A 87 11.24 -16.44 5.80
N MET A 88 10.44 -17.23 5.08
CA MET A 88 10.47 -18.69 5.12
C MET A 88 11.27 -19.32 3.98
N ASN A 89 11.71 -18.52 3.01
CA ASN A 89 12.61 -18.89 1.92
C ASN A 89 14.00 -18.30 2.14
#